data_AF-A0A954SAV6-F1
#
_entry.id   AF-A0A954SAV6-F1
#
_cell.length_a   1.000
_cell.length_b   1.000
_cell.length_c   1.000
_cell.angle_alpha   90.00
_cell.angle_beta   90.00
_cell.angle_gamma   90.00
#
_symmetry.space_group_name_H-M   'P 1'
#
loop_
_entity.id
_entity.type
_entity.pdbx_description
1 polymer ?
#
loop_
_entity_poly.entity_id
_entity_poly.type
_entity_poly.pdbx_seq_one_letter_code
_entity_poly.pdbx_strand_id
1 'polypeptide(L)'
;MPHFPKPFFKKARGVWYVEINRKQFNLGSNKDEAFRQYHQLMGKPREQAVSPDSLLSIIEAFLEWSQKNRAPATYEWYRFRLQRFALTFPEMRDSDFKPFHVEQWVDQYVVAQTTRRNYFRSIKRCLSWARRQGRIDINPLEALDVPGAEPKDVYVPPDEFEKLLTFVPDSRFRDLLVTTYQTGCRPQESLRVVADWVDVKHARWVFPSKKSKGKRMPRIIYLNNEALSISDRLLQEHPSGELFLNRCDRPWTTAAVNCCFGRIQNRMGKVILKERGEEPDETVIRNLIETLTPAKCEKGVVREKRPAELREEAKRKLFKRMASEVAPRYSLYALRHSWATNALKRGVDPLTVALLMGHKDPSMLARVYQHLSHSPDHMRDQARKATEGDV
;
A
#
# COMPACT_ATOMS: atom_id res chain seq x y z
N MET A 1 28.18 -19.03 9.97
CA MET A 1 28.67 -20.34 9.51
C MET A 1 27.51 -21.14 8.94
N PRO A 2 27.63 -21.78 7.77
CA PRO A 2 26.60 -22.68 7.26
C PRO A 2 26.36 -23.80 8.27
N HIS A 3 25.12 -23.94 8.75
CA HIS A 3 24.74 -24.97 9.71
C HIS A 3 24.52 -26.28 8.96
N PHE A 4 25.56 -27.11 8.87
CA PHE A 4 25.41 -28.45 8.31
C PHE A 4 24.65 -29.35 9.28
N PRO A 5 23.63 -30.11 8.81
CA PRO A 5 22.89 -31.02 9.66
C PRO A 5 23.82 -32.11 10.20
N LYS A 6 23.90 -32.23 11.52
CA LYS A 6 24.80 -33.19 12.19
C LYS A 6 24.11 -34.55 12.33
N PRO A 7 24.81 -35.67 12.04
CA PRO A 7 24.34 -36.99 12.42
C PRO A 7 24.07 -37.09 13.92
N PHE A 8 23.00 -37.78 14.30
CA PHE A 8 22.60 -38.02 15.69
C PHE A 8 22.18 -39.48 15.89
N PHE A 9 22.41 -40.01 17.09
CA PHE A 9 22.13 -41.42 17.41
C PHE A 9 20.77 -41.60 18.08
N LYS A 10 19.91 -42.46 17.54
CA LYS A 10 18.63 -42.82 18.17
C LYS A 10 18.77 -44.08 19.00
N LYS A 11 18.91 -43.92 20.33
CA LYS A 11 19.07 -45.02 21.29
C LYS A 11 18.00 -46.11 21.16
N ALA A 12 16.73 -45.73 20.99
CA ALA A 12 15.61 -46.68 20.88
C ALA A 12 15.68 -47.62 19.67
N ARG A 13 16.46 -47.28 18.63
CA ARG A 13 16.62 -48.11 17.42
C ARG A 13 18.05 -48.58 17.19
N GLY A 14 19.01 -48.17 18.03
CA GLY A 14 20.42 -48.52 17.89
C GLY A 14 21.08 -48.01 16.60
N VAL A 15 20.57 -46.91 16.02
CA VAL A 15 20.93 -46.48 14.65
C VAL A 15 21.18 -44.97 14.59
N TRP A 16 22.17 -44.57 13.79
CA TRP A 16 22.49 -43.19 13.45
C TRP A 16 21.57 -42.65 12.35
N TYR A 17 21.17 -41.39 12.49
CA TYR A 17 20.36 -40.67 11.52
C TYR A 17 20.95 -39.29 11.24
N VAL A 18 20.64 -38.73 10.08
CA VAL A 18 20.79 -37.29 9.82
C VAL A 18 19.47 -36.73 9.30
N GLU A 19 19.12 -35.52 9.72
CA GLU A 19 17.93 -34.84 9.22
C GLU A 19 18.31 -33.77 8.19
N ILE A 20 17.84 -33.96 6.96
CA ILE A 20 18.10 -33.04 5.84
C ILE A 20 16.75 -32.66 5.24
N ASN A 21 16.43 -31.36 5.18
CA ASN A 21 15.15 -30.83 4.69
C ASN A 21 13.91 -31.49 5.36
N ARG A 22 13.95 -31.72 6.69
CA ARG A 22 12.89 -32.38 7.48
C ARG A 22 12.62 -33.85 7.11
N LYS A 23 13.53 -34.49 6.36
CA LYS A 23 13.52 -35.93 6.10
C LYS A 23 14.71 -36.56 6.84
N GLN A 24 14.45 -37.67 7.53
CA GLN A 24 15.49 -38.40 8.26
C GLN A 24 16.05 -39.52 7.40
N PHE A 25 17.37 -39.55 7.27
CA PHE A 25 18.12 -40.57 6.56
C PHE A 25 18.79 -41.48 7.58
N ASN A 26 18.55 -42.79 7.46
CA ASN A 26 19.22 -43.81 8.27
C ASN A 26 20.65 -43.98 7.75
N LEU A 27 21.63 -43.89 8.64
CA LEU A 27 23.06 -44.00 8.35
C LEU A 27 23.68 -45.30 8.88
N GLY A 28 22.88 -46.20 9.46
CA GLY A 28 23.34 -47.47 10.02
C GLY A 28 23.65 -47.43 11.52
N SER A 29 23.94 -48.59 12.10
CA SER A 29 24.20 -48.78 13.53
C SER A 29 25.64 -48.48 13.94
N ASN A 30 26.60 -48.67 13.02
CA ASN A 30 28.01 -48.38 13.25
C ASN A 30 28.32 -46.89 13.05
N LYS A 31 29.00 -46.27 14.01
CA LYS A 31 29.31 -44.82 14.00
C LYS A 31 30.21 -44.41 12.84
N ASP A 32 31.31 -45.11 12.60
CA ASP A 32 32.29 -44.71 11.58
C ASP A 32 31.70 -44.87 10.18
N GLU A 33 30.95 -45.95 9.97
CA GLU A 33 30.21 -46.16 8.72
C GLU A 33 29.11 -45.12 8.52
N ALA A 34 28.38 -44.73 9.59
CA ALA A 34 27.36 -43.70 9.51
C ALA A 34 27.92 -42.33 9.13
N PHE A 35 29.10 -41.98 9.64
CA PHE A 35 29.77 -40.74 9.25
C PHE A 35 30.31 -40.82 7.81
N ARG A 36 30.82 -41.97 7.35
CA ARG A 36 31.16 -42.18 5.93
C ARG A 36 29.95 -42.00 5.01
N GLN A 37 28.81 -42.62 5.35
CA GLN A 37 27.57 -42.47 4.61
C GLN A 37 27.03 -41.04 4.63
N TYR A 38 27.16 -40.33 5.76
CA TYR A 38 26.86 -38.91 5.84
C TYR A 38 27.74 -38.09 4.89
N HIS A 39 29.06 -38.29 4.89
CA HIS A 39 29.96 -37.58 3.97
C HIS A 39 29.65 -37.87 2.51
N GLN A 40 29.33 -39.12 2.17
CA GLN A 40 28.91 -39.51 0.82
C GLN A 40 27.57 -38.87 0.44
N LEU A 41 26.60 -38.85 1.35
CA LEU A 41 25.29 -38.23 1.16
C LEU A 41 25.39 -36.71 0.96
N MET A 42 26.28 -36.06 1.69
CA MET A 42 26.52 -34.62 1.59
C MET A 42 27.40 -34.24 0.39
N GLY A 43 28.21 -35.16 -0.14
CA GLY A 43 29.06 -34.98 -1.31
C GLY A 43 28.39 -35.28 -2.66
N LYS A 44 27.21 -35.95 -2.65
CA LYS A 44 26.42 -36.13 -3.86
C LYS A 44 25.86 -34.78 -4.34
N PRO A 45 26.00 -34.42 -5.63
CA PRO A 45 25.24 -33.31 -6.19
C PRO A 45 23.78 -33.54 -5.87
N ARG A 46 23.10 -32.52 -5.34
CA ARG A 46 21.68 -32.63 -5.04
C ARG A 46 20.95 -32.90 -6.35
N GLU A 47 20.45 -34.11 -6.54
CA GLU A 47 19.58 -34.45 -7.67
C GLU A 47 18.39 -33.49 -7.61
N GLN A 48 18.30 -32.58 -8.60
CA GLN A 48 17.13 -31.75 -8.80
C GLN A 48 16.06 -32.66 -9.37
N ALA A 49 14.93 -32.78 -8.68
CA ALA A 49 13.84 -33.67 -9.08
C ALA A 49 13.07 -33.10 -10.29
N VAL A 50 13.25 -31.82 -10.57
CA VAL A 50 12.63 -31.07 -11.67
C VAL A 50 13.74 -30.42 -12.49
N SER A 51 13.67 -30.52 -13.82
CA SER A 51 14.58 -29.82 -14.72
C SER A 51 14.50 -28.30 -14.47
N PRO A 52 15.63 -27.56 -14.42
CA PRO A 52 15.60 -26.11 -14.22
C PRO A 52 14.72 -25.41 -15.27
N ASP A 53 13.63 -24.81 -14.81
CA ASP A 53 12.77 -23.95 -15.62
C ASP A 53 13.45 -22.58 -15.76
N SER A 54 13.25 -21.91 -16.90
CA SER A 54 13.56 -20.49 -16.98
C SER A 54 12.69 -19.73 -15.96
N LEU A 55 13.25 -18.75 -15.25
CA LEU A 55 12.43 -17.89 -14.38
C LEU A 55 11.32 -17.18 -15.16
N LEU A 56 11.53 -16.92 -16.45
CA LEU A 56 10.50 -16.36 -17.33
C LEU A 56 9.27 -17.28 -17.41
N SER A 57 9.46 -18.58 -17.64
CA SER A 57 8.34 -19.53 -17.74
C SER A 57 7.58 -19.67 -16.41
N ILE A 58 8.31 -19.62 -15.29
CA ILE A 58 7.71 -19.60 -13.94
C ILE A 58 6.87 -18.33 -13.74
N ILE A 59 7.39 -17.17 -14.14
CA ILE A 59 6.68 -15.88 -14.04
C ILE A 59 5.43 -15.88 -14.91
N GLU A 60 5.52 -16.32 -16.16
CA GLU A 60 4.39 -16.40 -17.08
C GLU A 60 3.29 -17.30 -16.51
N ALA A 61 3.65 -18.51 -16.07
CA ALA A 61 2.70 -19.42 -15.43
C ALA A 61 2.06 -18.83 -14.17
N PHE A 62 2.83 -18.11 -13.35
CA PHE A 62 2.28 -17.42 -12.18
C PHE A 62 1.32 -16.29 -12.57
N LEU A 63 1.64 -15.53 -13.62
CA LEU A 63 0.81 -14.44 -14.10
C LEU A 63 -0.50 -14.96 -14.70
N GLU A 64 -0.47 -16.02 -15.51
CA GLU A 64 -1.68 -16.69 -16.00
C GLU A 64 -2.56 -17.20 -14.85
N TRP A 65 -1.94 -17.88 -13.88
CA TRP A 65 -2.66 -18.33 -12.69
C TRP A 65 -3.26 -17.14 -11.91
N SER A 66 -2.50 -16.07 -11.74
CA SER A 66 -2.94 -14.85 -11.04
C SER A 66 -4.12 -14.19 -11.75
N GLN A 67 -4.09 -14.11 -13.09
CA GLN A 67 -5.18 -13.56 -13.89
C GLN A 67 -6.49 -14.34 -13.71
N LYS A 68 -6.41 -15.69 -13.68
CA LYS A 68 -7.58 -16.57 -13.49
C LYS A 68 -8.10 -16.59 -12.04
N ASN A 69 -7.22 -16.43 -11.05
CA ASN A 69 -7.54 -16.71 -9.65
C ASN A 69 -7.57 -15.48 -8.73
N ARG A 70 -7.13 -14.31 -9.20
CA ARG A 70 -7.04 -13.08 -8.41
C ARG A 70 -7.85 -11.96 -9.05
N ALA A 71 -8.14 -10.92 -8.25
CA ALA A 71 -8.77 -9.72 -8.77
C ALA A 71 -7.89 -9.06 -9.85
N PRO A 72 -8.48 -8.42 -10.88
CA PRO A 72 -7.72 -7.80 -11.97
C PRO A 72 -6.63 -6.83 -11.50
N ALA A 73 -6.93 -5.99 -10.50
CA ALA A 73 -5.94 -5.07 -9.92
C ALA A 73 -4.76 -5.80 -9.22
N THR A 74 -5.00 -6.99 -8.66
CA THR A 74 -3.94 -7.82 -8.07
C THR A 74 -3.07 -8.46 -9.15
N TYR A 75 -3.68 -8.91 -10.25
CA TYR A 75 -2.96 -9.39 -11.42
C TYR A 75 -2.05 -8.30 -12.00
N GLU A 76 -2.60 -7.12 -12.29
CA GLU A 76 -1.80 -5.99 -12.82
C GLU A 76 -0.67 -5.58 -11.86
N TRP A 77 -0.91 -5.64 -10.55
CA TRP A 77 0.14 -5.38 -9.55
C TRP A 77 1.32 -6.35 -9.66
N TYR A 78 1.05 -7.63 -9.90
CA TYR A 78 2.10 -8.63 -10.14
C TYR A 78 2.73 -8.46 -11.52
N ARG A 79 1.92 -8.34 -12.57
CA ARG A 79 2.35 -8.21 -13.97
C ARG A 79 3.35 -7.08 -14.13
N PHE A 80 2.99 -5.87 -13.68
CA PHE A 80 3.84 -4.69 -13.78
C PHE A 80 5.24 -4.90 -13.19
N ARG A 81 5.34 -5.61 -12.06
CA ARG A 81 6.63 -5.83 -11.37
C ARG A 81 7.40 -7.00 -11.97
N LEU A 82 6.74 -8.12 -12.19
CA LEU A 82 7.40 -9.34 -12.64
C LEU A 82 7.85 -9.25 -14.10
N GLN A 83 7.14 -8.51 -14.96
CA GLN A 83 7.61 -8.24 -16.32
C GLN A 83 8.89 -7.39 -16.31
N ARG A 84 8.99 -6.39 -15.43
CA ARG A 84 10.22 -5.60 -15.28
C ARG A 84 11.39 -6.46 -14.81
N PHE A 85 11.16 -7.40 -13.89
CA PHE A 85 12.18 -8.36 -13.47
C PHE A 85 12.62 -9.24 -14.65
N ALA A 86 11.67 -9.80 -15.40
CA ALA A 86 11.95 -10.66 -16.54
C ALA A 86 12.76 -9.94 -17.65
N LEU A 87 12.50 -8.65 -17.87
CA LEU A 87 13.28 -7.84 -18.82
C LEU A 87 14.73 -7.62 -18.37
N THR A 88 14.99 -7.56 -17.06
CA THR A 88 16.36 -7.41 -16.53
C THR A 88 17.15 -8.71 -16.61
N PHE A 89 16.47 -9.86 -16.46
CA PHE A 89 17.10 -11.18 -16.39
C PHE A 89 16.38 -12.22 -17.28
N PRO A 90 16.40 -12.05 -18.62
CA PRO A 90 15.57 -12.84 -19.54
C PRO A 90 15.93 -14.33 -19.59
N GLU A 91 17.21 -14.66 -19.41
CA GLU A 91 17.72 -16.03 -19.52
C GLU A 91 17.99 -16.70 -18.16
N MET A 92 17.65 -16.03 -17.06
CA MET A 92 17.94 -16.50 -15.71
C MET A 92 17.17 -17.78 -15.38
N ARG A 93 17.89 -18.80 -14.92
CA ARG A 93 17.33 -20.05 -14.41
C ARG A 93 17.06 -19.95 -12.91
N ASP A 94 16.13 -20.75 -12.41
CA ASP A 94 15.82 -20.79 -10.97
C ASP A 94 17.01 -21.30 -10.13
N SER A 95 17.83 -22.21 -10.67
CA SER A 95 19.05 -22.73 -10.03
C SER A 95 20.12 -21.67 -9.77
N ASP A 96 20.24 -20.72 -10.71
CA ASP A 96 21.27 -19.67 -10.70
C ASP A 96 20.78 -18.44 -9.93
N PHE A 97 19.47 -18.32 -9.74
CA PHE A 97 18.87 -17.20 -9.06
C PHE A 97 19.17 -17.20 -7.55
N LYS A 98 19.76 -16.10 -7.05
CA LYS A 98 20.11 -15.88 -5.65
C LYS A 98 19.46 -14.59 -5.11
N PRO A 99 19.36 -14.45 -3.78
CA PRO A 99 18.79 -13.26 -3.13
C PRO A 99 19.35 -11.92 -3.64
N PHE A 100 20.66 -11.81 -3.86
CA PHE A 100 21.30 -10.55 -4.27
C PHE A 100 20.85 -10.06 -5.66
N HIS A 101 20.38 -10.94 -6.55
CA HIS A 101 19.83 -10.52 -7.84
C HIS A 101 18.55 -9.69 -7.67
N VAL A 102 17.79 -9.91 -6.59
CA VAL A 102 16.61 -9.08 -6.28
C VAL A 102 17.04 -7.66 -5.91
N GLU A 103 18.10 -7.53 -5.11
CA GLU A 103 18.67 -6.23 -4.75
C GLU A 103 19.19 -5.50 -5.98
N GLN A 104 20.03 -6.15 -6.78
CA GLN A 104 20.58 -5.60 -8.03
C GLN A 104 19.49 -5.13 -9.00
N TRP A 105 18.40 -5.88 -9.13
CA TRP A 105 17.27 -5.47 -9.96
C TRP A 105 16.59 -4.21 -9.43
N VAL A 106 16.33 -4.14 -8.13
CA VAL A 106 15.58 -3.03 -7.56
C VAL A 106 16.44 -1.77 -7.41
N ASP A 107 17.76 -1.91 -7.24
CA ASP A 107 18.73 -0.81 -7.16
C ASP A 107 18.87 -0.02 -8.47
N GLN A 108 18.38 -0.56 -9.60
CA GLN A 108 18.27 0.17 -10.86
C GLN A 108 17.20 1.27 -10.82
N TYR A 109 16.37 1.32 -9.77
CA TYR A 109 15.30 2.30 -9.63
C TYR A 109 15.45 3.14 -8.37
N VAL A 110 15.36 4.46 -8.51
CA VAL A 110 15.21 5.38 -7.39
C VAL A 110 13.75 5.38 -6.94
N VAL A 111 13.43 4.61 -5.89
CA VAL A 111 12.05 4.41 -5.40
C VAL A 111 11.97 4.46 -3.87
N ALA A 112 10.80 4.85 -3.34
CA ALA A 112 10.52 4.83 -1.91
C ALA A 112 10.62 3.42 -1.29
N GLN A 113 10.89 3.32 0.02
CA GLN A 113 11.14 2.04 0.70
C GLN A 113 9.95 1.07 0.59
N THR A 114 8.72 1.58 0.71
CA THR A 114 7.50 0.76 0.53
C THR A 114 7.39 0.20 -0.89
N THR A 115 7.84 0.95 -1.90
CA THR A 115 7.89 0.49 -3.29
C THR A 115 8.97 -0.57 -3.48
N ARG A 116 10.17 -0.37 -2.91
CA ARG A 116 11.24 -1.37 -2.85
C ARG A 116 10.75 -2.68 -2.22
N ARG A 117 10.14 -2.60 -1.03
CA ARG A 117 9.47 -3.73 -0.35
C ARG A 117 8.51 -4.48 -1.27
N ASN A 118 7.71 -3.75 -2.06
CA ASN A 118 6.72 -4.35 -2.95
C ASN A 118 7.35 -5.13 -4.12
N TYR A 119 8.49 -4.68 -4.67
CA TYR A 119 9.25 -5.44 -5.65
C TYR A 119 9.79 -6.76 -5.07
N PHE A 120 10.38 -6.72 -3.89
CA PHE A 120 10.86 -7.92 -3.20
C PHE A 120 9.72 -8.92 -2.96
N ARG A 121 8.57 -8.41 -2.50
CA ARG A 121 7.39 -9.23 -2.23
C ARG A 121 6.78 -9.86 -3.48
N SER A 122 6.85 -9.22 -4.65
CA SER A 122 6.25 -9.78 -5.87
C SER A 122 6.98 -11.04 -6.31
N ILE A 123 8.31 -10.99 -6.42
CA ILE A 123 9.12 -12.13 -6.86
C ILE A 123 9.17 -13.24 -5.80
N LYS A 124 9.33 -12.88 -4.51
CA LYS A 124 9.29 -13.88 -3.41
C LYS A 124 7.96 -14.64 -3.38
N ARG A 125 6.84 -13.96 -3.64
CA ARG A 125 5.51 -14.60 -3.72
C ARG A 125 5.36 -15.49 -4.95
N CYS A 126 5.88 -15.07 -6.10
CA CYS A 126 5.91 -15.87 -7.33
C CYS A 126 6.62 -17.21 -7.09
N LEU A 127 7.84 -17.19 -6.55
CA LEU A 127 8.63 -18.40 -6.29
C LEU A 127 8.03 -19.25 -5.16
N SER A 128 7.44 -18.62 -4.14
CA SER A 128 6.65 -19.36 -3.13
C SER A 128 5.42 -20.06 -3.72
N TRP A 129 4.84 -19.53 -4.80
CA TRP A 129 3.78 -20.21 -5.54
C TRP A 129 4.35 -21.33 -6.40
N ALA A 130 5.44 -21.08 -7.15
CA ALA A 130 6.09 -22.07 -8.00
C ALA A 130 6.47 -23.34 -7.22
N ARG A 131 7.08 -23.17 -6.03
CA ARG A 131 7.42 -24.28 -5.14
C ARG A 131 6.19 -25.09 -4.73
N ARG A 132 5.08 -24.43 -4.40
CA ARG A 132 3.82 -25.10 -4.02
C ARG A 132 3.13 -25.79 -5.19
N GLN A 133 3.44 -25.41 -6.42
CA GLN A 133 2.97 -26.09 -7.64
C GLN A 133 3.93 -27.20 -8.10
N GLY A 134 5.05 -27.43 -7.40
CA GLY A 134 6.06 -28.42 -7.81
C GLY A 134 6.88 -28.01 -9.04
N ARG A 135 6.90 -26.73 -9.40
CA ARG A 135 7.70 -26.20 -10.53
C ARG A 135 9.17 -25.98 -10.17
N ILE A 136 9.45 -25.79 -8.88
CA ILE A 136 10.81 -25.68 -8.33
C ILE A 136 10.85 -26.47 -7.02
N ASP A 137 11.99 -27.08 -6.73
CA ASP A 137 12.16 -27.86 -5.49
C ASP A 137 12.27 -26.95 -4.25
N ILE A 138 12.95 -25.80 -4.41
CA ILE A 138 13.30 -24.89 -3.32
C ILE A 138 13.01 -23.46 -3.76
N ASN A 139 12.48 -22.64 -2.85
CA ASN A 139 12.40 -21.21 -3.09
C ASN A 139 13.76 -20.56 -2.74
N PRO A 140 14.54 -20.07 -3.71
CA PRO A 140 15.85 -19.46 -3.45
C PRO A 140 15.75 -18.17 -2.61
N LEU A 141 14.56 -17.60 -2.48
CA LEU A 141 14.29 -16.38 -1.71
C LEU A 141 13.64 -16.66 -0.35
N GLU A 142 13.58 -17.92 0.12
CA GLU A 142 12.88 -18.26 1.37
C GLU A 142 13.42 -17.44 2.55
N ALA A 143 14.75 -17.40 2.69
CA ALA A 143 15.46 -16.68 3.75
C ALA A 143 15.74 -15.19 3.44
N LEU A 144 15.36 -14.68 2.25
CA LEU A 144 15.59 -13.27 1.90
C LEU A 144 14.74 -12.36 2.81
N ASP A 145 15.40 -11.44 3.50
CA ASP A 145 14.74 -10.40 4.27
C ASP A 145 14.09 -9.38 3.34
N VAL A 146 12.83 -9.07 3.64
CA VAL A 146 12.07 -8.10 2.87
C VAL A 146 12.19 -6.73 3.56
N PRO A 147 12.59 -5.67 2.85
CA PRO A 147 12.69 -4.33 3.43
C PRO A 147 11.42 -3.92 4.19
N GLY A 148 11.60 -3.14 5.25
CA GLY A 148 10.52 -2.52 6.02
C GLY A 148 9.56 -1.69 5.16
N ALA A 149 8.40 -1.37 5.72
CA ALA A 149 7.52 -0.35 5.14
C ALA A 149 7.71 0.95 5.92
N GLU A 150 7.73 2.08 5.21
CA GLU A 150 7.66 3.39 5.84
C GLU A 150 6.29 3.55 6.52
N PRO A 151 6.23 3.86 7.82
CA PRO A 151 4.99 4.31 8.44
C PRO A 151 4.59 5.64 7.81
N LYS A 152 3.30 5.77 7.47
CA LYS A 152 2.70 7.02 6.99
C LYS A 152 1.50 7.34 7.86
N ASP A 153 1.74 7.71 9.10
CA ASP A 153 0.69 8.22 9.97
C ASP A 153 0.50 9.71 9.72
N VAL A 154 -0.41 10.01 8.80
CA VAL A 154 -0.92 11.37 8.61
C VAL A 154 -2.20 11.47 9.42
N TYR A 155 -2.09 11.99 10.64
CA TYR A 155 -3.22 12.38 11.46
C TYR A 155 -3.63 13.81 11.12
N VAL A 156 -4.89 14.00 10.78
CA VAL A 156 -5.52 15.27 10.43
C VAL A 156 -6.53 15.62 11.53
N PRO A 157 -6.16 16.45 12.53
CA PRO A 157 -7.08 16.86 13.59
C PRO A 157 -8.26 17.68 13.03
N PRO A 158 -9.35 17.84 13.81
CA PRO A 158 -10.54 18.56 13.33
C PRO A 158 -10.27 19.97 12.82
N ASP A 159 -9.44 20.76 13.49
CA ASP A 159 -9.11 22.13 13.08
C ASP A 159 -8.28 22.16 11.78
N GLU A 160 -7.37 21.21 11.61
CA GLU A 160 -6.59 21.04 10.37
C GLU A 160 -7.48 20.56 9.22
N PHE A 161 -8.46 19.71 9.51
CA PHE A 161 -9.45 19.30 8.51
C PHE A 161 -10.30 20.49 8.05
N GLU A 162 -10.77 21.33 8.96
CA GLU A 162 -11.47 22.58 8.59
C GLU A 162 -10.57 23.51 7.76
N LYS A 163 -9.31 23.71 8.17
CA LYS A 163 -8.32 24.48 7.39
C LYS A 163 -8.16 23.89 5.99
N LEU A 164 -8.05 22.56 5.86
CA LEU A 164 -7.95 21.86 4.58
C LEU A 164 -9.16 22.15 3.69
N LEU A 165 -10.38 22.15 4.24
CA LEU A 165 -11.61 22.41 3.48
C LEU A 165 -11.64 23.83 2.89
N THR A 166 -10.99 24.83 3.50
CA THR A 166 -10.91 26.18 2.93
C THR A 166 -10.15 26.24 1.59
N PHE A 167 -9.28 25.26 1.32
CA PHE A 167 -8.54 25.15 0.05
C PHE A 167 -9.26 24.32 -1.01
N VAL A 168 -10.40 23.70 -0.67
CA VAL A 168 -11.20 22.86 -1.55
C VAL A 168 -12.18 23.74 -2.33
N PRO A 169 -12.00 23.93 -3.65
CA PRO A 169 -12.81 24.86 -4.44
C PRO A 169 -14.13 24.25 -4.92
N ASP A 170 -14.29 22.93 -4.81
CA ASP A 170 -15.31 22.14 -5.49
C ASP A 170 -16.19 21.49 -4.42
N SER A 171 -17.47 21.82 -4.40
CA SER A 171 -18.43 21.30 -3.42
C SER A 171 -18.54 19.78 -3.49
N ARG A 172 -18.52 19.19 -4.69
CA ARG A 172 -18.56 17.73 -4.89
C ARG A 172 -17.34 17.02 -4.27
N PHE A 173 -16.14 17.59 -4.40
CA PHE A 173 -14.97 17.08 -3.71
C PHE A 173 -15.06 17.30 -2.20
N ARG A 174 -15.57 18.46 -1.74
CA ARG A 174 -15.83 18.73 -0.32
C ARG A 174 -16.73 17.66 0.30
N ASP A 175 -17.83 17.34 -0.36
CA ASP A 175 -18.79 16.31 0.08
C ASP A 175 -18.12 14.93 0.23
N LEU A 176 -17.29 14.55 -0.73
CA LEU A 176 -16.52 13.30 -0.67
C LEU A 176 -15.54 13.29 0.52
N LEU A 177 -14.83 14.39 0.76
CA LEU A 177 -13.88 14.51 1.88
C LEU A 177 -14.59 14.45 3.22
N VAL A 178 -15.64 15.26 3.41
CA VAL A 178 -16.42 15.33 4.64
C VAL A 178 -17.03 13.97 4.93
N THR A 179 -17.69 13.35 3.96
CA THR A 179 -18.31 12.03 4.19
C THR A 179 -17.27 10.97 4.54
N THR A 180 -16.10 10.98 3.89
CA THR A 180 -15.01 10.05 4.22
C THR A 180 -14.46 10.30 5.63
N TYR A 181 -14.30 11.57 6.02
CA TYR A 181 -13.82 11.97 7.34
C TYR A 181 -14.82 11.67 8.46
N GLN A 182 -16.12 11.75 8.19
CA GLN A 182 -17.19 11.52 9.18
C GLN A 182 -17.54 10.05 9.39
N THR A 183 -17.30 9.19 8.40
CA THR A 183 -17.68 7.76 8.45
C THR A 183 -16.50 6.83 8.71
N GLY A 184 -15.26 7.30 8.46
CA GLY A 184 -14.08 6.45 8.49
C GLY A 184 -14.14 5.29 7.50
N CYS A 185 -15.00 5.35 6.47
CA CYS A 185 -15.10 4.31 5.45
C CYS A 185 -13.78 4.09 4.71
N ARG A 186 -13.60 2.94 4.05
CA ARG A 186 -12.43 2.76 3.19
C ARG A 186 -12.56 3.73 2.02
N PRO A 187 -11.46 4.32 1.53
CA PRO A 187 -11.53 5.20 0.36
C PRO A 187 -12.24 4.58 -0.84
N GLN A 188 -12.07 3.27 -1.08
CA GLN A 188 -12.78 2.60 -2.18
C GLN A 188 -14.27 2.41 -1.93
N GLU A 189 -14.73 2.46 -0.67
CA GLU A 189 -16.15 2.39 -0.31
C GLU A 189 -16.83 3.73 -0.67
N SER A 190 -16.28 4.89 -0.27
CA SER A 190 -16.84 6.19 -0.68
C SER A 190 -16.73 6.47 -2.18
N LEU A 191 -15.71 5.94 -2.86
CA LEU A 191 -15.58 6.08 -4.31
C LEU A 191 -16.52 5.18 -5.14
N ARG A 192 -17.21 4.21 -4.51
CA ARG A 192 -17.97 3.16 -5.24
C ARG A 192 -19.38 2.94 -4.69
N VAL A 193 -19.78 3.68 -3.66
CA VAL A 193 -21.17 3.65 -3.20
C VAL A 193 -22.06 4.15 -4.33
N VAL A 194 -23.17 3.45 -4.54
CA VAL A 194 -24.20 3.79 -5.53
C VAL A 194 -25.50 4.12 -4.81
N ALA A 195 -26.37 4.86 -5.49
CA ALA A 195 -27.68 5.28 -4.99
C ALA A 195 -28.47 4.13 -4.35
N ASP A 196 -28.56 2.98 -5.03
CA ASP A 196 -29.27 1.77 -4.57
C ASP A 196 -28.77 1.22 -3.22
N TRP A 197 -27.58 1.61 -2.77
CA TRP A 197 -27.00 1.14 -1.51
C TRP A 197 -27.22 2.12 -0.35
N VAL A 198 -27.83 3.27 -0.61
CA VAL A 198 -28.12 4.28 0.41
C VAL A 198 -29.46 3.97 1.07
N ASP A 199 -29.42 3.60 2.35
CA ASP A 199 -30.58 3.37 3.19
C ASP A 199 -30.75 4.58 4.12
N VAL A 200 -31.43 5.61 3.60
CA VAL A 200 -31.65 6.89 4.29
C VAL A 200 -32.40 6.66 5.60
N LYS A 201 -33.43 5.79 5.60
CA LYS A 201 -34.26 5.49 6.77
C LYS A 201 -33.44 4.99 7.96
N HIS A 202 -32.39 4.20 7.71
CA HIS A 202 -31.54 3.64 8.77
C HIS A 202 -30.15 4.29 8.82
N ALA A 203 -29.98 5.45 8.19
CA ALA A 203 -28.74 6.23 8.17
C ALA A 203 -27.49 5.38 7.83
N ARG A 204 -27.53 4.62 6.74
CA ARG A 204 -26.42 3.71 6.40
C ARG A 204 -26.24 3.49 4.91
N TRP A 205 -25.01 3.14 4.52
CA TRP A 205 -24.73 2.50 3.23
C TRP A 205 -24.63 0.99 3.40
N VAL A 206 -25.26 0.22 2.51
CA VAL A 206 -25.31 -1.25 2.56
C VAL A 206 -24.65 -1.83 1.32
N PHE A 207 -23.38 -2.21 1.42
CA PHE A 207 -22.65 -2.85 0.32
C PHE A 207 -23.01 -4.34 0.27
N PRO A 208 -23.52 -4.85 -0.86
CA PRO A 208 -23.89 -6.26 -0.99
C PRO A 208 -22.69 -7.20 -0.80
N SER A 209 -22.93 -8.36 -0.18
CA SER A 209 -21.89 -9.36 0.15
C SER A 209 -21.03 -9.76 -1.06
N LYS A 210 -21.61 -9.87 -2.27
CA LYS A 210 -20.90 -10.18 -3.52
C LYS A 210 -19.87 -9.11 -3.91
N LYS A 211 -20.03 -7.87 -3.44
CA LYS A 211 -19.15 -6.71 -3.69
C LYS A 211 -18.21 -6.42 -2.51
N SER A 212 -18.45 -7.01 -1.34
CA SER A 212 -17.61 -6.84 -0.14
C SER A 212 -16.35 -7.71 -0.16
N LYS A 213 -15.25 -7.19 0.41
CA LYS A 213 -13.99 -7.94 0.55
C LYS A 213 -14.20 -9.14 1.48
N GLY A 214 -14.10 -10.36 0.93
CA GLY A 214 -14.25 -11.62 1.68
C GLY A 214 -15.59 -12.33 1.47
N LYS A 215 -16.56 -11.71 0.77
CA LYS A 215 -17.82 -12.33 0.28
C LYS A 215 -18.71 -13.05 1.31
N ARG A 216 -18.53 -12.84 2.62
CA ARG A 216 -19.26 -13.58 3.68
C ARG A 216 -20.45 -12.83 4.26
N MET A 217 -20.35 -11.51 4.45
CA MET A 217 -21.42 -10.67 5.02
C MET A 217 -21.47 -9.32 4.28
N PRO A 218 -22.64 -8.67 4.23
CA PRO A 218 -22.74 -7.30 3.70
C PRO A 218 -21.86 -6.37 4.53
N ARG A 219 -21.26 -5.38 3.86
CA ARG A 219 -20.49 -4.33 4.53
C ARG A 219 -21.42 -3.14 4.76
N ILE A 220 -21.70 -2.85 6.03
CA ILE A 220 -22.52 -1.71 6.43
C ILE A 220 -21.61 -0.56 6.87
N ILE A 221 -21.95 0.66 6.48
CA ILE A 221 -21.31 1.91 6.90
C ILE A 221 -22.40 2.79 7.49
N TYR A 222 -22.31 3.06 8.79
CA TYR A 222 -23.27 3.93 9.47
C TYR A 222 -22.88 5.39 9.27
N LEU A 223 -23.88 6.23 9.06
CA LEU A 223 -23.75 7.65 8.77
C LEU A 223 -24.18 8.46 9.99
N ASN A 224 -23.39 9.46 10.35
CA ASN A 224 -23.85 10.51 11.26
C ASN A 224 -24.72 11.53 10.49
N ASN A 225 -25.28 12.51 11.19
CA ASN A 225 -26.17 13.52 10.61
C ASN A 225 -25.55 14.24 9.40
N GLU A 226 -24.26 14.59 9.46
CA GLU A 226 -23.59 15.29 8.35
C GLU A 226 -23.41 14.40 7.12
N ALA A 227 -22.90 13.18 7.30
CA ALA A 227 -22.74 12.21 6.21
C ALA A 227 -24.09 11.78 5.60
N LEU A 228 -25.13 11.68 6.43
CA LEU A 228 -26.49 11.39 5.99
C LEU A 228 -27.07 12.53 5.17
N SER A 229 -26.95 13.77 5.64
CA SER A 229 -27.42 14.97 4.93
C SER A 229 -26.79 15.09 3.53
N ILE A 230 -25.48 14.86 3.43
CA ILE A 230 -24.79 14.81 2.13
C ILE A 230 -25.32 13.66 1.26
N SER A 231 -25.46 12.46 1.83
CA SER A 231 -25.89 11.28 1.08
C SER A 231 -27.32 11.44 0.55
N ASP A 232 -28.25 11.94 1.37
CA ASP A 232 -29.65 12.16 1.01
C ASP A 232 -29.78 13.24 -0.07
N ARG A 233 -29.08 14.37 0.10
CA ARG A 233 -29.05 15.41 -0.94
C ARG A 233 -28.52 14.87 -2.27
N LEU A 234 -27.40 14.14 -2.26
CA LEU A 234 -26.83 13.56 -3.48
C LEU A 234 -27.75 12.49 -4.11
N LEU A 235 -28.50 11.73 -3.29
CA LEU A 235 -29.47 10.76 -3.77
C LEU A 235 -30.66 11.45 -4.47
N GLN A 236 -31.11 12.60 -3.97
CA GLN A 236 -32.15 13.40 -4.61
C GLN A 236 -31.67 14.03 -5.92
N GLU A 237 -30.42 14.51 -5.96
CA GLU A 237 -29.81 15.06 -7.19
C GLU A 237 -29.53 13.95 -8.24
N HIS A 238 -29.13 12.76 -7.79
CA HIS A 238 -28.69 11.65 -8.62
C HIS A 238 -29.27 10.32 -8.09
N PRO A 239 -30.51 9.96 -8.47
CA PRO A 239 -31.23 8.82 -7.89
C PRO A 239 -30.74 7.44 -8.37
N SER A 240 -29.75 7.39 -9.25
CA SER A 240 -29.18 6.13 -9.78
C SER A 240 -27.69 6.29 -10.07
N GLY A 241 -26.96 5.18 -10.09
CA GLY A 241 -25.51 5.17 -10.36
C GLY A 241 -24.66 5.54 -9.15
N GLU A 242 -23.40 5.90 -9.37
CA GLU A 242 -22.47 6.29 -8.30
C GLU A 242 -22.92 7.57 -7.57
N LEU A 243 -22.91 7.51 -6.23
CA LEU A 243 -23.39 8.61 -5.38
C LEU A 243 -22.48 9.85 -5.48
N PHE A 244 -21.16 9.64 -5.52
CA PHE A 244 -20.17 10.70 -5.58
C PHE A 244 -19.64 10.88 -7.01
N LEU A 245 -20.13 11.91 -7.68
CA LEU A 245 -19.67 12.34 -9.00
C LEU A 245 -18.74 13.55 -8.87
N ASN A 246 -17.85 13.73 -9.84
CA ASN A 246 -17.01 14.92 -9.96
C ASN A 246 -17.69 16.01 -10.81
N ARG A 247 -17.06 17.18 -10.94
CA ARG A 247 -17.54 18.32 -11.76
C ARG A 247 -17.83 18.04 -13.25
N CYS A 248 -17.45 16.88 -13.76
CA CYS A 248 -17.74 16.44 -15.13
C CYS A 248 -18.79 15.32 -15.15
N ASP A 249 -19.56 15.15 -14.06
CA ASP A 249 -20.58 14.12 -13.86
C ASP A 249 -20.06 12.69 -14.07
N ARG A 250 -18.79 12.47 -13.71
CA ARG A 250 -18.17 11.13 -13.73
C ARG A 250 -17.87 10.67 -12.32
N PRO A 251 -17.91 9.36 -12.04
CA PRO A 251 -17.49 8.82 -10.76
C PRO A 251 -16.08 9.25 -10.38
N TRP A 252 -15.85 9.53 -9.10
CA TRP A 252 -14.50 9.81 -8.62
C TRP A 252 -13.60 8.58 -8.77
N THR A 253 -12.41 8.80 -9.34
CA THR A 253 -11.37 7.78 -9.39
C THR A 253 -10.26 8.11 -8.40
N THR A 254 -9.49 7.09 -7.99
CA THR A 254 -8.31 7.31 -7.12
C THR A 254 -7.34 8.32 -7.75
N ALA A 255 -7.16 8.28 -9.07
CA ALA A 255 -6.31 9.22 -9.78
C ALA A 255 -6.86 10.66 -9.72
N ALA A 256 -8.16 10.85 -9.97
CA ALA A 256 -8.80 12.16 -9.91
C ALA A 256 -8.69 12.78 -8.50
N VAL A 257 -8.94 11.97 -7.46
CA VAL A 257 -8.79 12.37 -6.06
C VAL A 257 -7.34 12.76 -5.74
N ASN A 258 -6.36 11.96 -6.17
CA ASN A 258 -4.95 12.27 -5.97
C ASN A 258 -4.52 13.57 -6.67
N CYS A 259 -5.08 13.86 -7.84
CA CYS A 259 -4.88 15.14 -8.52
C CYS A 259 -5.49 16.30 -7.73
N CYS A 260 -6.68 16.13 -7.14
CA CYS A 260 -7.28 17.14 -6.25
C CYS A 260 -6.40 17.42 -5.04
N PHE A 261 -5.95 16.39 -4.30
CA PHE A 261 -5.04 16.56 -3.17
C PHE A 261 -3.73 17.23 -3.58
N GLY A 262 -3.15 16.87 -4.73
CA GLY A 262 -1.94 17.54 -5.24
C GLY A 262 -2.15 19.02 -5.55
N ARG A 263 -3.34 19.39 -6.07
CA ARG A 263 -3.70 20.81 -6.28
C ARG A 263 -3.88 21.54 -4.96
N ILE A 264 -4.51 20.92 -3.97
CA ILE A 264 -4.71 21.50 -2.64
C ILE A 264 -3.39 21.71 -1.93
N GLN A 265 -2.53 20.70 -1.89
CA GLN A 265 -1.17 20.79 -1.34
C GLN A 265 -0.42 21.99 -1.94
N ASN A 266 -0.48 22.13 -3.27
CA ASN A 266 0.12 23.26 -3.95
C ASN A 266 -0.48 24.61 -3.55
N ARG A 267 -1.79 24.72 -3.34
CA ARG A 267 -2.39 25.99 -2.89
C ARG A 267 -1.98 26.33 -1.47
N MET A 268 -2.02 25.35 -0.57
CA MET A 268 -1.59 25.51 0.82
C MET A 268 -0.14 25.97 0.88
N GLY A 269 0.76 25.30 0.16
CA GLY A 269 2.18 25.66 0.16
C GLY A 269 2.46 27.03 -0.41
N LYS A 270 1.70 27.46 -1.43
CA LYS A 270 1.83 28.83 -1.97
C LYS A 270 1.45 29.90 -0.95
N VAL A 271 0.44 29.65 -0.12
CA VAL A 271 0.07 30.57 0.98
C VAL A 271 1.21 30.64 2.00
N ILE A 272 1.73 29.48 2.43
CA ILE A 272 2.85 29.39 3.38
C ILE A 272 4.09 30.13 2.85
N LEU A 273 4.50 29.89 1.60
CA LEU A 273 5.65 30.58 1.00
C LEU A 273 5.44 32.09 0.94
N LYS A 274 4.23 32.54 0.58
CA LYS A 274 3.89 33.96 0.50
C LYS A 274 3.96 34.63 1.88
N GLU A 275 3.43 33.97 2.92
CA GLU A 275 3.49 34.47 4.30
C GLU A 275 4.93 34.58 4.82
N ARG A 276 5.81 33.67 4.37
CA ARG A 276 7.24 33.70 4.72
C ARG A 276 8.10 34.60 3.84
N GLY A 277 7.54 35.14 2.75
CA GLY A 277 8.30 35.91 1.76
C GLY A 277 9.36 35.07 1.02
N GLU A 278 9.17 33.75 0.94
CA GLU A 278 10.12 32.84 0.28
C GLU A 278 9.87 32.80 -1.24
N GLU A 279 10.92 33.05 -2.03
CA GLU A 279 10.91 32.94 -3.49
C GLU A 279 12.00 31.98 -4.01
N PRO A 280 11.87 31.44 -5.24
CA PRO A 280 12.91 30.62 -5.82
C PRO A 280 14.18 31.45 -6.07
N ASP A 281 15.33 30.87 -5.73
CA ASP A 281 16.64 31.48 -5.96
C ASP A 281 16.91 31.73 -7.46
N GLU A 282 17.58 32.85 -7.73
CA GLU A 282 17.86 33.32 -9.09
C GLU A 282 18.78 32.38 -9.88
N THR A 283 19.75 31.75 -9.21
CA THR A 283 20.64 30.77 -9.84
C THR A 283 19.87 29.51 -10.20
N VAL A 284 18.97 29.06 -9.33
CA VAL A 284 18.11 27.89 -9.61
C VAL A 284 17.14 28.19 -10.77
N ILE A 285 16.61 29.41 -10.88
CA ILE A 285 15.79 29.84 -12.02
C ILE A 285 16.58 29.74 -13.32
N ARG A 286 17.80 30.28 -13.37
CA ARG A 286 18.67 30.24 -14.57
C ARG A 286 18.95 28.79 -15.00
N ASN A 287 19.37 27.94 -14.07
CA ASN A 287 19.65 26.53 -14.36
C ASN A 287 18.42 25.80 -14.92
N LEU A 288 17.22 26.11 -14.41
CA LEU A 288 16.01 25.47 -14.94
C LEU A 288 15.68 25.96 -16.35
N ILE A 289 15.88 27.24 -16.67
CA ILE A 289 15.62 27.81 -18.01
C ILE A 289 16.38 27.04 -19.09
N GLU A 290 17.64 26.66 -18.84
CA GLU A 290 18.48 25.91 -19.78
C GLU A 290 17.88 24.55 -20.17
N THR A 291 17.03 23.98 -19.31
CA THR A 291 16.35 22.69 -19.56
C THR A 291 14.94 22.83 -20.15
N LEU A 292 14.40 24.05 -20.23
CA LEU A 292 13.05 24.29 -20.72
C LEU A 292 13.00 24.20 -22.24
N THR A 293 11.90 23.65 -22.75
CA THR A 293 11.61 23.71 -24.20
C THR A 293 11.51 25.18 -24.63
N PRO A 294 12.34 25.64 -25.58
CA PRO A 294 12.38 27.05 -25.98
C PRO A 294 11.19 27.45 -26.84
N ALA A 295 10.52 26.50 -27.49
CA ALA A 295 9.35 26.75 -28.33
C ALA A 295 8.02 26.59 -27.55
N LYS A 296 6.98 27.30 -28.01
CA LYS A 296 5.58 27.03 -27.64
C LYS A 296 4.70 27.01 -28.88
N CYS A 297 3.62 26.23 -28.81
CA CYS A 297 2.56 26.23 -29.82
C CYS A 297 1.42 27.11 -29.33
N GLU A 298 1.02 28.09 -30.14
CA GLU A 298 -0.07 29.01 -29.86
C GLU A 298 -0.97 29.08 -31.11
N LYS A 299 -2.23 28.65 -30.97
CA LYS A 299 -3.19 28.54 -32.09
C LYS A 299 -2.66 27.75 -33.30
N GLY A 300 -1.87 26.69 -33.07
CA GLY A 300 -1.30 25.84 -34.12
C GLY A 300 0.01 26.34 -34.72
N VAL A 301 0.47 27.55 -34.35
CA VAL A 301 1.75 28.10 -34.81
C VAL A 301 2.82 27.88 -33.73
N VAL A 302 3.95 27.30 -34.13
CA VAL A 302 5.12 27.11 -33.25
C VAL A 302 6.00 28.34 -33.33
N ARG A 303 6.29 28.97 -32.19
CA ARG A 303 7.23 30.09 -32.07
C ARG A 303 8.15 29.94 -30.86
N GLU A 304 9.25 30.68 -30.87
CA GLU A 304 10.13 30.78 -29.71
C GLU A 304 9.50 31.56 -28.55
N LYS A 305 9.79 31.13 -27.34
CA LYS A 305 9.43 31.81 -26.10
C LYS A 305 10.41 32.96 -25.87
N ARG A 306 9.88 34.12 -25.50
CA ARG A 306 10.72 35.26 -25.06
C ARG A 306 11.47 34.90 -23.77
N PRO A 307 12.62 35.52 -23.46
CA PRO A 307 13.34 35.30 -22.20
C PRO A 307 12.45 35.48 -20.96
N ALA A 308 11.56 36.47 -20.96
CA ALA A 308 10.58 36.67 -19.90
C ALA A 308 9.57 35.51 -19.77
N GLU A 309 9.12 34.90 -20.88
CA GLU A 309 8.21 33.74 -20.84
C GLU A 309 8.91 32.51 -20.25
N LEU A 310 10.19 32.29 -20.59
CA LEU A 310 11.00 31.21 -20.01
C LEU A 310 11.24 31.42 -18.51
N ARG A 311 11.56 32.65 -18.11
CA ARG A 311 11.73 33.04 -16.71
C ARG A 311 10.47 32.80 -15.88
N GLU A 312 9.32 33.25 -16.38
CA GLU A 312 8.03 33.04 -15.70
C GLU A 312 7.64 31.56 -15.63
N GLU A 313 7.91 30.80 -16.70
CA GLU A 313 7.68 29.35 -16.67
C GLU A 313 8.57 28.66 -15.63
N ALA A 314 9.86 29.03 -15.56
CA ALA A 314 10.82 28.50 -14.60
C ALA A 314 10.41 28.85 -13.16
N LYS A 315 10.16 30.15 -12.87
CA LYS A 315 9.66 30.60 -11.57
C LYS A 315 8.40 29.84 -11.17
N ARG A 316 7.40 29.75 -12.05
CA ARG A 316 6.15 29.02 -11.77
C ARG A 316 6.38 27.55 -11.46
N LYS A 317 7.28 26.86 -12.20
CA LYS A 317 7.59 25.44 -11.96
C LYS A 317 8.34 25.24 -10.65
N LEU A 318 9.31 26.10 -10.33
CA LEU A 318 10.07 26.05 -9.07
C LEU A 318 9.19 26.36 -7.87
N PHE A 319 8.39 27.43 -7.94
CA PHE A 319 7.47 27.79 -6.88
C PHE A 319 6.45 26.67 -6.60
N LYS A 320 5.99 25.98 -7.64
CA LYS A 320 5.14 24.78 -7.51
C LYS A 320 5.85 23.62 -6.77
N ARG A 321 7.15 23.40 -7.05
CA ARG A 321 7.96 22.38 -6.37
C ARG A 321 8.14 22.75 -4.89
N MET A 322 8.62 23.96 -4.59
CA MET A 322 8.77 24.49 -3.24
C MET A 322 7.46 24.42 -2.45
N ALA A 323 6.33 24.83 -3.05
CA ALA A 323 5.03 24.77 -2.40
C ALA A 323 4.62 23.32 -2.03
N SER A 324 5.01 22.34 -2.84
CA SER A 324 4.72 20.93 -2.55
C SER A 324 5.66 20.33 -1.48
N GLU A 325 6.76 21.00 -1.14
CA GLU A 325 7.71 20.57 -0.10
C GLU A 325 7.32 21.12 1.27
N VAL A 326 6.82 22.36 1.34
CA VAL A 326 6.46 23.02 2.61
C VAL A 326 5.06 22.67 3.12
N ALA A 327 4.18 22.11 2.28
CA ALA A 327 2.82 21.76 2.64
C ALA A 327 2.60 20.24 2.73
N PRO A 328 1.82 19.77 3.71
CA PRO A 328 1.51 18.36 3.86
C PRO A 328 0.67 17.84 2.69
N ARG A 329 0.91 16.58 2.31
CA ARG A 329 0.11 15.87 1.32
C ARG A 329 -0.88 14.93 1.97
N TYR A 330 -2.16 15.26 1.87
CA TYR A 330 -3.23 14.40 2.37
C TYR A 330 -3.69 13.34 1.36
N SER A 331 -4.46 12.39 1.87
CA SER A 331 -5.17 11.37 1.09
C SER A 331 -6.45 10.97 1.81
N LEU A 332 -7.38 10.30 1.12
CA LEU A 332 -8.58 9.73 1.77
C LEU A 332 -8.22 8.72 2.88
N TYR A 333 -7.08 8.04 2.77
CA TYR A 333 -6.60 7.15 3.85
C TYR A 333 -6.22 7.94 5.10
N ALA A 334 -5.60 9.12 4.95
CA ALA A 334 -5.33 10.00 6.09
C ALA A 334 -6.62 10.36 6.83
N LEU A 335 -7.68 10.73 6.10
CA LEU A 335 -8.99 11.05 6.69
C LEU A 335 -9.59 9.85 7.44
N ARG A 336 -9.51 8.65 6.88
CA ARG A 336 -9.92 7.41 7.56
C ARG A 336 -9.11 7.15 8.84
N HIS A 337 -7.80 7.37 8.80
CA HIS A 337 -6.94 7.22 9.98
C HIS A 337 -7.31 8.24 11.06
N SER A 338 -7.55 9.49 10.66
CA SER A 338 -7.99 10.56 11.56
C SER A 338 -9.34 10.27 12.20
N TRP A 339 -10.32 9.76 11.45
CA TRP A 339 -11.62 9.38 12.00
C TRP A 339 -11.46 8.38 13.15
N ALA A 340 -10.62 7.37 12.96
CA ALA A 340 -10.36 6.36 13.98
C ALA A 340 -9.62 6.93 15.19
N THR A 341 -8.59 7.76 14.98
CA THR A 341 -7.91 8.48 16.07
C THR A 341 -8.92 9.32 16.87
N ASN A 342 -9.78 10.07 16.18
CA ASN A 342 -10.77 10.95 16.79
C ASN A 342 -11.83 10.14 17.56
N ALA A 343 -12.30 9.02 17.02
CA ALA A 343 -13.24 8.14 17.70
C ALA A 343 -12.64 7.57 18.99
N LEU A 344 -11.40 7.09 18.95
CA LEU A 344 -10.68 6.61 20.14
C LEU A 344 -10.46 7.71 21.17
N LYS A 345 -10.06 8.92 20.73
CA LYS A 345 -9.93 10.10 21.61
C LYS A 345 -11.24 10.52 22.26
N ARG A 346 -12.37 10.27 21.60
CA ARG A 346 -13.73 10.49 22.13
C ARG A 346 -14.21 9.34 23.03
N GLY A 347 -13.39 8.32 23.27
CA GLY A 347 -13.70 7.21 24.16
C GLY A 347 -14.47 6.05 23.53
N VAL A 348 -14.64 6.02 22.20
CA VAL A 348 -15.23 4.86 21.54
C VAL A 348 -14.27 3.68 21.66
N ASP A 349 -14.76 2.52 22.10
CA ASP A 349 -13.89 1.38 22.34
C ASP A 349 -13.21 0.86 21.05
N PRO A 350 -11.98 0.34 21.13
CA PRO A 350 -11.23 -0.12 19.96
C PRO A 350 -11.91 -1.20 19.12
N LEU A 351 -12.72 -2.09 19.72
CA LEU A 351 -13.41 -3.14 18.99
C LEU A 351 -14.51 -2.52 18.13
N THR A 352 -15.33 -1.63 18.70
CA THR A 352 -16.36 -0.89 17.97
C THR A 352 -15.78 -0.06 16.84
N VAL A 353 -14.68 0.68 17.09
CA VAL A 353 -13.97 1.42 16.02
C VAL A 353 -13.52 0.47 14.91
N ALA A 354 -12.93 -0.68 15.24
CA ALA A 354 -12.49 -1.65 14.25
C ALA A 354 -13.66 -2.24 13.43
N LEU A 355 -14.80 -2.51 14.06
CA LEU A 355 -16.02 -3.01 13.42
C LEU A 355 -16.64 -1.95 12.49
N LEU A 356 -16.75 -0.70 12.95
CA LEU A 356 -17.23 0.44 12.15
C LEU A 356 -16.33 0.67 10.94
N MET A 357 -15.01 0.55 11.10
CA MET A 357 -14.04 0.59 10.00
C MET A 357 -14.08 -0.65 9.10
N GLY A 358 -14.75 -1.71 9.52
CA GLY A 358 -14.89 -2.96 8.78
C GLY A 358 -13.61 -3.78 8.74
N HIS A 359 -12.75 -3.67 9.76
CA HIS A 359 -11.58 -4.54 9.89
C HIS A 359 -12.02 -5.99 10.11
N LYS A 360 -11.27 -6.93 9.52
CA LYS A 360 -11.49 -8.37 9.79
C LYS A 360 -11.04 -8.74 11.20
N ASP A 361 -10.08 -8.00 11.73
CA ASP A 361 -9.36 -8.30 12.95
C ASP A 361 -8.95 -6.98 13.64
N PRO A 362 -9.26 -6.79 14.94
CA PRO A 362 -8.90 -5.59 15.68
C PRO A 362 -7.38 -5.42 15.89
N SER A 363 -6.56 -6.46 15.71
CA SER A 363 -5.09 -6.33 15.89
C SER A 363 -4.45 -5.27 14.99
N MET A 364 -5.06 -4.99 13.82
CA MET A 364 -4.61 -3.88 12.97
C MET A 364 -4.74 -2.54 13.70
N LEU A 365 -5.88 -2.30 14.35
CA LEU A 365 -6.13 -1.11 15.14
C LEU A 365 -5.15 -1.05 16.32
N ALA A 366 -5.02 -2.12 17.11
CA ALA A 366 -4.09 -2.16 18.23
C ALA A 366 -2.65 -1.80 17.82
N ARG A 367 -2.15 -2.33 16.69
CA ARG A 367 -0.79 -2.04 16.20
C ARG A 367 -0.60 -0.61 15.72
N VAL A 368 -1.62 0.01 15.11
CA VAL A 368 -1.52 1.38 14.59
C VAL A 368 -1.72 2.41 15.71
N TYR A 369 -2.60 2.11 16.66
CA TYR A 369 -3.02 3.05 17.70
C TYR A 369 -2.37 2.82 19.07
N GLN A 370 -1.35 1.96 19.14
CA GLN A 370 -0.57 1.72 20.36
C GLN A 370 -0.01 3.03 20.95
N HIS A 371 0.27 4.05 20.14
CA HIS A 371 0.74 5.34 20.64
C HIS A 371 -0.27 6.06 21.56
N LEU A 372 -1.58 5.82 21.40
CA LEU A 372 -2.59 6.40 22.31
C LEU A 372 -2.51 5.81 23.72
N SER A 373 -2.09 4.55 23.88
CA SER A 373 -1.86 3.95 25.21
C SER A 373 -0.64 4.53 25.92
N HIS A 374 0.16 5.37 25.25
CA HIS A 374 1.27 6.08 25.86
C HIS A 374 0.86 7.47 26.39
N SER A 375 -0.39 7.91 26.17
CA SER A 375 -0.90 9.16 26.75
C SER A 375 -1.34 8.91 28.20
N PRO A 376 -0.66 9.49 29.21
CA PRO A 376 -1.00 9.26 30.62
C PRO A 376 -2.39 9.76 30.98
N ASP A 377 -2.83 10.88 30.40
CA ASP A 377 -4.16 11.46 30.63
C ASP A 377 -5.25 10.54 30.06
N HIS A 378 -5.05 9.99 28.87
CA HIS A 378 -5.97 9.02 28.28
C HIS A 378 -6.07 7.76 29.15
N MET A 379 -4.94 7.20 29.58
CA MET A 379 -4.93 6.00 30.43
C MET A 379 -5.57 6.25 31.80
N ARG A 380 -5.42 7.46 32.36
CA ARG A 380 -6.09 7.87 33.61
C ARG A 380 -7.60 7.98 33.44
N ASP A 381 -8.09 8.57 32.35
CA ASP A 381 -9.52 8.65 32.03
C ASP A 381 -10.14 7.25 31.85
N GLN A 382 -9.45 6.37 31.12
CA GLN A 382 -9.90 4.99 30.94
C GLN A 382 -9.92 4.20 32.26
N ALA A 383 -8.95 4.43 33.15
CA ALA A 383 -8.94 3.81 34.48
C ALA A 383 -10.13 4.26 35.35
N ARG A 384 -10.51 5.55 35.29
CA ARG A 384 -11.70 6.07 35.99
C ARG A 384 -12.99 5.46 35.44
N LYS A 385 -13.16 5.46 34.12
CA LYS A 385 -14.34 4.84 33.46
C LYS A 385 -14.52 3.38 33.80
N ALA A 386 -13.42 2.64 33.98
CA ALA A 386 -13.45 1.23 34.35
C ALA A 386 -14.04 0.95 35.74
N THR A 387 -14.03 1.94 36.65
CA THR A 387 -14.48 1.76 38.04
C THR A 387 -15.68 2.63 38.43
N GLU A 388 -15.86 3.78 37.78
CA GLU A 388 -16.81 4.82 38.22
C GLU A 388 -18.07 4.93 37.34
N GLY A 389 -18.13 4.24 36.20
CA GLY A 389 -19.23 4.35 35.24
C GLY A 389 -19.26 5.71 34.53
N ASP A 390 -19.93 5.81 33.39
CA ASP A 390 -20.08 7.10 32.69
C ASP A 390 -21.01 8.02 33.51
N VAL A 391 -20.50 9.20 33.90
CA VAL A 391 -21.29 10.30 34.47
C VAL A 391 -22.13 10.96 33.39
#